data_AF-A0A8S9TSS5-F1
#
_entry.id   AF-A0A8S9TSS5-F1
#
_cell.length_a   1.000
_cell.length_b   1.000
_cell.length_c   1.000
_cell.angle_alpha   90.00
_cell.angle_beta   90.00
_cell.angle_gamma   90.00
#
_symmetry.space_group_name_H-M   'P 1'
#
loop_
_entity.id
_entity.type
_entity.pdbx_description
1 polymer ?
#
loop_
_entity_poly.entity_id
_entity_poly.type
_entity_poly.pdbx_seq_one_letter_code
_entity_poly.pdbx_strand_id
1 'polypeptide(L)'
;MGTKNLAADRTAQDTASFRASPAAEAVPRLRCVAWRATGECRPNGPREPHNDKNCSEDIVGGMSGFCEVEGIDTEELFKVMRRYCTSLKSNIKFRCSDALDFIRYREAENTTISQALVPGFSLPNVVENRIGGAPRDGIVMVVYPKLLASAYATVRVLRDVLNCRLPIEIWFHVQEIGEDHLMLAPLRQLANVVGDVSFHPMYNSRAKGFISKVYAIYNSYFNRVLFLDADNVPVRDPSFLFDTSEFKSNGAVFWPDFWHPRRTLFNLHAQSMLWELLDTPFIDIVEQESGQLLVDRTRHAAPLELVYFYAFHEPNFFNKLDVIYGDKDLFRLA
;
A
#
# COMPACT_ATOMS: atom_id res chain seq x y z
N MET A 1 -28.39 -54.88 33.51
CA MET A 1 -27.34 -53.86 33.70
C MET A 1 -26.77 -53.54 32.33
N GLY A 2 -27.14 -52.40 31.76
CA GLY A 2 -26.70 -51.95 30.45
C GLY A 2 -26.65 -50.44 30.44
N THR A 3 -25.46 -49.90 30.61
CA THR A 3 -25.11 -48.48 30.60
C THR A 3 -25.29 -47.90 29.21
N LYS A 4 -26.28 -47.04 29.00
CA LYS A 4 -26.33 -46.13 27.86
C LYS A 4 -25.75 -44.77 28.28
N ASN A 5 -24.46 -44.60 27.99
CA ASN A 5 -23.89 -43.28 27.73
C ASN A 5 -24.48 -42.80 26.40
N LEU A 6 -25.18 -41.66 26.41
CA LEU A 6 -25.41 -40.86 25.22
C LEU A 6 -25.34 -39.40 25.66
N ALA A 7 -24.40 -38.72 25.00
CA ALA A 7 -23.94 -37.37 25.26
C ALA A 7 -25.11 -36.39 25.35
N ALA A 8 -25.00 -35.49 26.32
CA ALA A 8 -25.84 -34.32 26.43
C ALA A 8 -25.67 -33.45 25.18
N ASP A 9 -26.73 -33.41 24.40
CA ASP A 9 -27.05 -32.46 23.36
C ASP A 9 -26.86 -31.02 23.90
N ARG A 10 -25.83 -30.33 23.40
CA ARG A 10 -25.66 -28.88 23.58
C ARG A 10 -26.05 -28.20 22.27
N THR A 11 -27.34 -28.13 22.01
CA THR A 11 -27.94 -27.21 21.04
C THR A 11 -28.79 -26.19 21.78
N ALA A 12 -28.21 -25.02 22.11
CA ALA A 12 -28.95 -23.79 22.41
C ALA A 12 -27.99 -22.59 22.57
N GLN A 13 -28.17 -21.59 21.70
CA GLN A 13 -27.95 -20.15 21.94
C GLN A 13 -26.54 -19.68 22.33
N ASP A 14 -25.69 -19.42 21.33
CA ASP A 14 -24.55 -18.51 21.48
C ASP A 14 -25.05 -17.08 21.76
N THR A 15 -25.15 -16.75 23.04
CA THR A 15 -25.41 -15.41 23.59
C THR A 15 -24.12 -14.72 24.01
N ALA A 16 -23.00 -15.06 23.38
CA ALA A 16 -21.75 -14.33 23.55
C ALA A 16 -21.87 -12.94 22.91
N SER A 17 -21.74 -11.89 23.71
CA SER A 17 -21.66 -10.51 23.23
C SER A 17 -20.27 -10.27 22.63
N PHE A 18 -20.13 -10.50 21.33
CA PHE A 18 -18.88 -10.22 20.63
C PHE A 18 -18.64 -8.72 20.43
N ARG A 19 -17.39 -8.29 20.66
CA ARG A 19 -16.95 -6.94 20.30
C ARG A 19 -16.40 -6.88 18.87
N ALA A 20 -16.39 -5.69 18.29
CA ALA A 20 -15.63 -5.42 17.07
C ALA A 20 -14.13 -5.62 17.32
N SER A 21 -13.33 -5.76 16.27
CA SER A 21 -11.87 -5.92 16.37
C SER A 21 -11.25 -4.90 17.36
N PRO A 22 -10.28 -5.29 18.21
CA PRO A 22 -9.70 -4.40 19.20
C PRO A 22 -9.17 -3.11 18.58
N ALA A 23 -9.23 -2.00 19.34
CA ALA A 23 -8.59 -0.76 18.95
C ALA A 23 -7.06 -0.93 18.96
N ALA A 24 -6.38 -0.25 18.05
CA ALA A 24 -4.93 -0.38 17.85
C ALA A 24 -4.09 0.13 19.05
N GLU A 25 -4.66 0.96 19.93
CA GLU A 25 -3.95 1.59 21.06
C GLU A 25 -3.64 0.64 22.22
N ALA A 26 -4.26 -0.56 22.25
CA ALA A 26 -3.99 -1.59 23.24
C ALA A 26 -4.42 -2.96 22.69
N VAL A 27 -3.56 -3.61 21.91
CA VAL A 27 -3.81 -4.96 21.43
C VAL A 27 -3.60 -5.93 22.59
N PRO A 28 -4.66 -6.56 23.15
CA PRO A 28 -4.49 -7.50 24.24
C PRO A 28 -3.73 -8.74 23.75
N ARG A 29 -3.23 -9.58 24.66
CA ARG A 29 -2.77 -10.91 24.24
C ARG A 29 -3.98 -11.69 23.74
N LEU A 30 -3.98 -12.01 22.46
CA LEU A 30 -5.10 -12.67 21.80
C LEU A 30 -4.77 -14.13 21.51
N ARG A 31 -5.83 -14.95 21.45
CA ARG A 31 -5.77 -16.32 20.96
C ARG A 31 -6.88 -16.53 19.94
N CYS A 32 -6.55 -17.14 18.80
CA CYS A 32 -7.57 -17.56 17.85
C CYS A 32 -8.39 -18.71 18.44
N VAL A 33 -9.72 -18.61 18.32
CA VAL A 33 -10.66 -19.65 18.75
C VAL A 33 -11.12 -20.48 17.56
N ALA A 34 -11.77 -19.85 16.57
CA ALA A 34 -12.31 -20.53 15.40
C ALA A 34 -12.71 -19.53 14.29
N TRP A 35 -12.95 -20.05 13.10
CA TRP A 35 -13.78 -19.40 12.09
C TRP A 35 -15.26 -19.68 12.37
N ARG A 36 -16.05 -18.61 12.37
CA ARG A 36 -17.50 -18.64 12.58
C ARG A 36 -18.21 -18.32 11.27
N ALA A 37 -18.76 -19.34 10.62
CA ALA A 37 -19.48 -19.19 9.34
C ALA A 37 -20.89 -18.60 9.49
N THR A 38 -21.23 -17.60 8.70
CA THR A 38 -22.55 -16.96 8.76
C THR A 38 -23.22 -16.96 7.38
N GLY A 39 -24.55 -16.99 7.37
CA GLY A 39 -25.37 -16.94 6.17
C GLY A 39 -25.61 -15.53 5.64
N GLU A 40 -26.40 -15.46 4.57
CA GLU A 40 -26.85 -14.22 3.90
C GLU A 40 -25.71 -13.30 3.40
N CYS A 41 -24.54 -13.87 3.14
CA CYS A 41 -23.36 -13.13 2.70
C CYS A 41 -22.96 -11.97 3.64
N ARG A 42 -23.25 -12.09 4.94
CA ARG A 42 -23.00 -11.03 5.93
C ARG A 42 -22.22 -11.58 7.12
N PRO A 43 -21.22 -10.86 7.64
CA PRO A 43 -20.46 -11.32 8.82
C PRO A 43 -21.29 -11.35 10.11
N ASN A 44 -22.40 -10.61 10.16
CA ASN A 44 -23.36 -10.63 11.25
C ASN A 44 -24.67 -11.32 10.85
N GLY A 45 -24.65 -12.13 9.78
CA GLY A 45 -25.80 -12.93 9.36
C GLY A 45 -26.10 -14.09 10.32
N PRO A 46 -27.14 -14.89 10.03
CA PRO A 46 -27.47 -16.08 10.81
C PRO A 46 -26.26 -17.03 10.93
N ARG A 47 -26.02 -17.62 12.10
CA ARG A 47 -24.91 -18.57 12.29
C ARG A 47 -25.15 -19.86 11.50
N GLU A 48 -24.08 -20.40 10.91
CA GLU A 48 -24.04 -21.69 10.22
C GLU A 48 -22.99 -22.61 10.85
N PRO A 49 -23.22 -23.17 12.05
CA PRO A 49 -22.18 -23.86 12.82
C PRO A 49 -21.58 -25.10 12.12
N HIS A 50 -22.33 -25.71 11.19
CA HIS A 50 -21.86 -26.84 10.40
C HIS A 50 -20.74 -26.46 9.40
N ASN A 51 -20.56 -25.16 9.13
CA ASN A 51 -19.53 -24.61 8.26
C ASN A 51 -18.39 -23.93 9.04
N ASP A 52 -18.39 -23.99 10.38
CA ASP A 52 -17.30 -23.48 11.20
C ASP A 52 -16.01 -24.26 10.92
N LYS A 53 -14.87 -23.58 11.12
CA LYS A 53 -13.55 -24.15 10.87
C LYS A 53 -12.60 -23.84 12.02
N ASN A 54 -11.60 -24.68 12.23
CA ASN A 54 -10.55 -24.37 13.20
C ASN A 54 -9.58 -23.30 12.67
N CYS A 55 -8.72 -22.77 13.54
CA CYS A 55 -7.82 -21.66 13.21
C CYS A 55 -6.81 -21.94 12.09
N SER A 56 -6.49 -23.20 11.82
CA SER A 56 -5.46 -23.62 10.86
C SER A 56 -6.04 -24.01 9.50
N GLU A 57 -7.36 -24.11 9.38
CA GLU A 57 -8.03 -24.41 8.13
C GLU A 57 -8.11 -23.19 7.22
N ASP A 58 -7.96 -23.42 5.91
CA ASP A 58 -8.08 -22.37 4.92
C ASP A 58 -9.54 -21.92 4.78
N ILE A 59 -9.76 -20.61 4.85
CA ILE A 59 -11.00 -19.93 4.51
C ILE A 59 -10.86 -19.39 3.08
N VAL A 60 -11.80 -19.75 2.21
CA VAL A 60 -11.78 -19.38 0.79
C VAL A 60 -12.71 -18.20 0.49
N GLY A 61 -12.46 -17.50 -0.61
CA GLY A 61 -13.39 -16.49 -1.11
C GLY A 61 -14.78 -17.05 -1.40
N GLY A 62 -15.82 -16.22 -1.27
CA GLY A 62 -17.22 -16.64 -1.36
C GLY A 62 -17.89 -16.97 -0.03
N MET A 63 -17.14 -17.22 1.03
CA MET A 63 -17.68 -17.48 2.38
C MET A 63 -17.97 -16.18 3.14
N SER A 64 -19.04 -16.15 3.93
CA SER A 64 -19.32 -15.11 4.94
C SER A 64 -19.14 -15.63 6.36
N GLY A 65 -18.71 -14.73 7.25
CA GLY A 65 -18.36 -15.08 8.64
C GLY A 65 -17.33 -14.14 9.23
N PHE A 66 -16.68 -14.59 10.29
CA PHE A 66 -15.60 -13.87 10.96
C PHE A 66 -14.66 -14.85 11.69
N CYS A 67 -13.45 -14.40 11.96
CA CYS A 67 -12.56 -15.06 12.91
C CYS A 67 -12.89 -14.62 14.32
N GLU A 68 -13.18 -15.58 15.17
CA GLU A 68 -13.35 -15.39 16.61
C GLU A 68 -11.99 -15.45 17.29
N VAL A 69 -11.65 -14.39 17.99
CA VAL A 69 -10.45 -14.32 18.83
C VAL A 69 -10.82 -13.93 20.25
N GLU A 70 -10.08 -14.45 21.21
CA GLU A 70 -10.30 -14.27 22.64
C GLU A 70 -9.11 -13.55 23.27
N GLY A 71 -9.39 -12.55 24.12
CA GLY A 71 -8.38 -11.93 24.98
C GLY A 71 -7.99 -12.88 26.10
N ILE A 72 -6.71 -13.28 26.15
CA ILE A 72 -6.22 -14.26 27.13
C ILE A 72 -6.36 -13.71 28.56
N ASP A 73 -6.19 -12.40 28.75
CA ASP A 73 -6.21 -11.77 30.07
C ASP A 73 -7.60 -11.20 30.43
N THR A 74 -8.47 -11.00 29.44
CA THR A 74 -9.78 -10.35 29.62
C THR A 74 -10.96 -11.30 29.43
N GLU A 75 -10.74 -12.47 28.82
CA GLU A 75 -11.76 -13.43 28.37
C GLU A 75 -12.81 -12.82 27.41
N GLU A 76 -12.54 -11.62 26.89
CA GLU A 76 -13.40 -10.95 25.92
C GLU A 76 -13.26 -11.58 24.52
N LEU A 77 -14.39 -11.73 23.82
CA LEU A 77 -14.44 -12.27 22.47
C LEU A 77 -14.60 -11.16 21.42
N PHE A 78 -13.78 -11.23 20.38
CA PHE A 78 -13.75 -10.25 19.29
C PHE A 78 -14.03 -10.91 17.93
N LYS A 79 -14.70 -10.16 17.05
CA LYS A 79 -14.88 -10.50 15.63
C LYS A 79 -13.84 -9.77 14.80
N VAL A 80 -13.01 -10.55 14.11
CA VAL A 80 -11.88 -10.04 13.31
C VAL A 80 -11.91 -10.69 11.94
N MET A 81 -11.30 -10.05 10.94
CA MET A 81 -11.27 -10.49 9.55
C MET A 81 -12.69 -10.77 9.03
N ARG A 82 -13.64 -9.86 9.29
CA ARG A 82 -15.06 -10.05 8.97
C ARG A 82 -15.26 -10.15 7.46
N ARG A 83 -16.21 -10.99 7.06
CA ARG A 83 -16.40 -11.40 5.66
C ARG A 83 -17.84 -11.26 5.18
N TYR A 84 -17.97 -10.55 4.07
CA TYR A 84 -19.03 -10.77 3.09
C TYR A 84 -18.53 -11.77 2.03
N CYS A 85 -19.45 -12.37 1.27
CA CYS A 85 -19.10 -13.32 0.21
C CYS A 85 -18.13 -12.73 -0.83
N THR A 86 -18.19 -11.41 -1.05
CA THR A 86 -17.40 -10.67 -2.05
C THR A 86 -16.11 -10.07 -1.50
N SER A 87 -15.84 -10.19 -0.19
CA SER A 87 -14.76 -9.44 0.45
C SER A 87 -13.33 -9.85 0.02
N LEU A 88 -13.17 -10.96 -0.73
CA LEU A 88 -11.94 -11.47 -1.35
C LEU A 88 -12.30 -12.20 -2.64
N LYS A 89 -11.38 -12.24 -3.59
CA LYS A 89 -11.49 -13.07 -4.79
C LYS A 89 -11.49 -14.56 -4.41
N SER A 90 -12.15 -15.39 -5.22
CA SER A 90 -12.40 -16.81 -4.92
C SER A 90 -11.13 -17.67 -4.78
N ASN A 91 -10.04 -17.28 -5.43
CA ASN A 91 -8.75 -17.96 -5.38
C ASN A 91 -7.92 -17.61 -4.13
N ILE A 92 -8.31 -16.57 -3.39
CA ILE A 92 -7.58 -16.12 -2.20
C ILE A 92 -8.01 -16.93 -0.99
N LYS A 93 -7.01 -17.28 -0.18
CA LYS A 93 -7.17 -18.05 1.06
C LYS A 93 -6.50 -17.34 2.21
N PHE A 94 -7.11 -17.43 3.38
CA PHE A 94 -6.50 -16.97 4.64
C PHE A 94 -6.88 -17.93 5.76
N ARG A 95 -6.27 -17.78 6.94
CA ARG A 95 -6.58 -18.59 8.12
C ARG A 95 -6.91 -17.69 9.30
N CYS A 96 -7.74 -18.16 10.22
CA CYS A 96 -7.98 -17.39 11.44
C CYS A 96 -6.76 -17.32 12.37
N SER A 97 -5.76 -18.19 12.18
CA SER A 97 -4.44 -18.01 12.80
C SER A 97 -3.75 -16.71 12.39
N ASP A 98 -4.10 -16.14 11.22
CA ASP A 98 -3.54 -14.86 10.74
C ASP A 98 -4.15 -13.64 11.44
N ALA A 99 -5.25 -13.82 12.20
CA ALA A 99 -5.99 -12.71 12.79
C ALA A 99 -5.15 -11.88 13.77
N LEU A 100 -4.20 -12.50 14.47
CA LEU A 100 -3.31 -11.79 15.38
C LEU A 100 -2.39 -10.82 14.62
N ASP A 101 -1.75 -11.31 13.56
CA ASP A 101 -0.89 -10.48 12.71
C ASP A 101 -1.71 -9.40 11.99
N PHE A 102 -2.95 -9.70 11.60
CA PHE A 102 -3.87 -8.75 11.00
C PHE A 102 -4.20 -7.59 11.94
N ILE A 103 -4.40 -7.86 13.23
CA ILE A 103 -4.64 -6.81 14.23
C ILE A 103 -3.35 -6.03 14.51
N ARG A 104 -2.22 -6.72 14.66
CA ARG A 104 -0.90 -6.10 14.88
C ARG A 104 -0.44 -5.22 13.71
N TYR A 105 -0.90 -5.51 12.50
CA TYR A 105 -0.64 -4.66 11.34
C TYR A 105 -1.08 -3.22 11.60
N ARG A 106 -2.29 -3.03 12.16
CA ARG A 106 -2.83 -1.71 12.51
C ARG A 106 -2.06 -1.01 13.62
N GLU A 107 -1.60 -1.77 14.61
CA GLU A 107 -0.75 -1.24 15.67
C GLU A 107 0.59 -0.75 15.11
N ALA A 108 1.20 -1.54 14.22
CA ALA A 108 2.45 -1.18 13.56
C ALA A 108 2.29 0.04 12.63
N GLU A 109 1.17 0.11 11.90
CA GLU A 109 0.77 1.26 11.08
C GLU A 109 0.66 2.53 11.93
N ASN A 110 -0.14 2.47 13.00
CA ASN A 110 -0.35 3.60 13.92
C ASN A 110 0.94 4.04 14.62
N THR A 111 1.80 3.09 14.98
CA THR A 111 3.12 3.38 15.54
C THR A 111 3.99 4.12 14.52
N THR A 112 3.97 3.67 13.27
CA THR A 112 4.76 4.25 12.18
C THR A 112 4.33 5.70 11.91
N ILE A 113 3.03 5.95 11.74
CA ILE A 113 2.54 7.31 11.49
C ILE A 113 2.76 8.22 12.71
N SER A 114 2.58 7.71 13.93
CA SER A 114 2.81 8.50 15.15
C SER A 114 4.27 8.92 15.28
N GLN A 115 5.22 8.07 14.92
CA GLN A 115 6.65 8.40 14.88
C GLN A 115 6.95 9.44 13.79
N ALA A 116 6.32 9.32 12.62
CA ALA A 116 6.52 10.24 11.51
C ALA A 116 5.91 11.63 11.74
N LEU A 117 4.93 11.74 12.64
CA LEU A 117 4.31 13.01 13.05
C LEU A 117 5.11 13.75 14.14
N VAL A 118 6.14 13.13 14.73
CA VAL A 118 7.00 13.79 15.72
C VAL A 118 7.76 14.94 15.06
N PRO A 119 7.79 16.15 15.67
CA PRO A 119 8.55 17.27 15.13
C PRO A 119 10.02 16.92 14.90
N GLY A 120 10.55 17.25 13.72
CA GLY A 120 11.92 16.92 13.32
C GLY A 120 12.06 15.59 12.57
N PHE A 121 10.96 14.83 12.37
CA PHE A 121 10.98 13.74 11.41
C PHE A 121 11.18 14.28 9.98
N SER A 122 12.10 13.67 9.26
CA SER A 122 12.43 14.04 7.87
C SER A 122 12.71 12.78 7.05
N LEU A 123 12.21 12.76 5.82
CA LEU A 123 12.54 11.69 4.87
C LEU A 123 14.03 11.69 4.50
N PRO A 124 14.60 10.56 4.05
CA PRO A 124 15.98 10.50 3.60
C PRO A 124 16.29 11.55 2.52
N ASN A 125 17.51 12.07 2.55
CA ASN A 125 18.05 12.99 1.54
C ASN A 125 17.28 14.32 1.39
N VAL A 126 16.33 14.64 2.28
CA VAL A 126 15.73 15.97 2.39
C VAL A 126 16.74 16.91 3.06
N VAL A 127 17.33 17.82 2.28
CA VAL A 127 18.29 18.80 2.79
C VAL A 127 17.53 20.04 3.27
N GLU A 128 17.42 20.22 4.59
CA GLU A 128 16.72 21.37 5.19
C GLU A 128 17.52 22.69 5.11
N ASN A 129 18.86 22.60 5.02
CA ASN A 129 19.75 23.77 5.14
C ASN A 129 20.44 24.12 3.82
N ARG A 130 19.74 24.82 2.93
CA ARG A 130 20.39 25.63 1.88
C ARG A 130 20.20 27.11 2.13
N ILE A 131 21.32 27.79 2.37
CA ILE A 131 21.44 29.25 2.36
C ILE A 131 21.02 29.71 0.95
N GLY A 132 19.79 30.21 0.79
CA GLY A 132 19.23 30.64 -0.50
C GLY A 132 17.80 30.19 -0.85
N GLY A 133 17.18 29.30 -0.05
CA GLY A 133 15.73 29.34 0.22
C GLY A 133 14.71 28.83 -0.82
N ALA A 134 15.09 28.12 -1.89
CA ALA A 134 14.11 27.50 -2.80
C ALA A 134 14.10 25.96 -2.70
N PRO A 135 12.92 25.32 -2.60
CA PRO A 135 12.82 23.86 -2.68
C PRO A 135 13.41 23.33 -3.98
N ARG A 136 14.09 22.18 -3.91
CA ARG A 136 14.65 21.53 -5.10
C ARG A 136 13.56 20.70 -5.79
N ASP A 137 13.14 21.16 -6.96
CA ASP A 137 12.17 20.44 -7.80
C ASP A 137 12.92 19.51 -8.75
N GLY A 138 12.32 18.37 -9.05
CA GLY A 138 12.87 17.48 -10.04
C GLY A 138 11.94 16.36 -10.46
N ILE A 139 12.36 15.67 -11.51
CA ILE A 139 11.66 14.51 -12.06
C ILE A 139 12.33 13.25 -11.54
N VAL A 140 11.56 12.32 -11.01
CA VAL A 140 12.04 11.00 -10.59
C VAL A 140 11.48 9.95 -11.55
N MET A 141 12.36 9.13 -12.11
CA MET A 141 12.01 8.03 -13.00
C MET A 141 12.64 6.74 -12.49
N VAL A 142 11.90 5.63 -12.53
CA VAL A 142 12.47 4.30 -12.33
C VAL A 142 12.65 3.61 -13.68
N VAL A 143 13.82 3.00 -13.89
CA VAL A 143 14.14 2.26 -15.12
C VAL A 143 14.59 0.83 -14.83
N TYR A 144 14.23 -0.05 -15.74
CA TYR A 144 14.69 -1.43 -15.82
C TYR A 144 14.88 -1.79 -17.31
N PRO A 145 15.51 -2.93 -17.66
CA PRO A 145 16.01 -3.17 -19.02
C PRO A 145 15.00 -2.92 -20.16
N LYS A 146 13.72 -3.25 -19.98
CA LYS A 146 12.70 -3.06 -21.04
C LYS A 146 12.32 -1.60 -21.26
N LEU A 147 12.50 -0.72 -20.27
CA LEU A 147 12.13 0.70 -20.34
C LEU A 147 13.30 1.62 -20.70
N LEU A 148 14.51 1.10 -20.91
CA LEU A 148 15.68 1.94 -21.21
C LEU A 148 15.51 2.78 -22.48
N ALA A 149 14.92 2.19 -23.54
CA ALA A 149 14.65 2.89 -24.78
C ALA A 149 13.58 3.99 -24.60
N SER A 150 12.51 3.69 -23.85
CA SER A 150 11.47 4.66 -23.51
C SER A 150 12.04 5.82 -22.68
N ALA A 151 12.81 5.51 -21.63
CA ALA A 151 13.47 6.51 -20.80
C ALA A 151 14.37 7.43 -21.63
N TYR A 152 15.14 6.86 -22.58
CA TYR A 152 15.99 7.64 -23.47
C TYR A 152 15.16 8.62 -24.31
N ALA A 153 14.07 8.14 -24.91
CA ALA A 153 13.16 8.97 -25.69
C ALA A 153 12.51 10.07 -24.83
N THR A 154 12.02 9.74 -23.64
CA THR A 154 11.41 10.67 -22.69
C THR A 154 12.38 11.77 -22.27
N VAL A 155 13.64 11.43 -21.93
CA VAL A 155 14.68 12.41 -21.57
C VAL A 155 15.01 13.32 -22.75
N ARG A 156 15.10 12.79 -23.98
CA ARG A 156 15.29 13.59 -25.20
C ARG A 156 14.13 14.56 -25.43
N VAL A 157 12.88 14.11 -25.28
CA VAL A 157 11.71 14.99 -25.42
C VAL A 157 11.74 16.10 -24.39
N LEU A 158 11.99 15.78 -23.12
CA LEU A 158 12.10 16.77 -22.04
C LEU A 158 13.18 17.81 -22.36
N ARG A 159 14.37 17.38 -22.80
CA ARG A 159 15.54 18.25 -22.96
C ARG A 159 15.57 19.00 -24.29
N ASP A 160 15.34 18.31 -25.39
CA ASP A 160 15.57 18.85 -26.74
C ASP A 160 14.30 19.43 -27.38
N VAL A 161 13.13 18.89 -27.04
CA VAL A 161 11.85 19.35 -27.62
C VAL A 161 11.18 20.37 -26.72
N LEU A 162 11.05 20.03 -25.43
CA LEU A 162 10.33 20.86 -24.46
C LEU A 162 11.22 21.89 -23.76
N ASN A 163 12.54 21.78 -23.91
CA ASN A 163 13.53 22.64 -23.23
C ASN A 163 13.37 22.67 -21.70
N CYS A 164 12.82 21.60 -21.12
CA CYS A 164 12.62 21.45 -19.69
C CYS A 164 13.98 21.39 -18.99
N ARG A 165 14.14 22.19 -17.92
CA ARG A 165 15.38 22.29 -17.12
C ARG A 165 15.29 21.66 -15.74
N LEU A 166 14.18 21.00 -15.42
CA LEU A 166 14.07 20.26 -14.17
C LEU A 166 15.15 19.16 -14.13
N PRO A 167 15.92 19.03 -13.05
CA PRO A 167 16.85 17.93 -12.88
C PRO A 167 16.10 16.59 -12.82
N ILE A 168 16.73 15.54 -13.31
CA ILE A 168 16.15 14.19 -13.38
C ILE A 168 16.96 13.23 -12.52
N GLU A 169 16.27 12.42 -11.73
CA GLU A 169 16.83 11.26 -11.03
C GLU A 169 16.34 9.98 -11.71
N ILE A 170 17.28 9.18 -12.19
CA ILE A 170 17.02 7.85 -12.74
C ILE A 170 17.39 6.81 -11.68
N TRP A 171 16.38 6.16 -11.12
CA TRP A 171 16.51 5.09 -10.15
C TRP A 171 16.44 3.73 -10.84
N PHE A 172 17.23 2.76 -10.39
CA PHE A 172 17.25 1.42 -10.99
C PHE A 172 17.66 0.35 -9.98
N HIS A 173 17.11 -0.86 -10.11
CA HIS A 173 17.48 -1.96 -9.23
C HIS A 173 18.72 -2.70 -9.75
N VAL A 174 19.74 -2.87 -8.90
CA VAL A 174 21.04 -3.42 -9.32
C VAL A 174 20.94 -4.85 -9.87
N GLN A 175 20.06 -5.68 -9.30
CA GLN A 175 19.83 -7.04 -9.79
C GLN A 175 19.09 -7.11 -11.14
N GLU A 176 18.39 -6.05 -11.56
CA GLU A 176 17.70 -6.03 -12.86
C GLU A 176 18.60 -5.51 -13.98
N ILE A 177 19.47 -4.54 -13.66
CA ILE A 177 20.41 -3.93 -14.60
C ILE A 177 21.71 -4.73 -14.74
N GLY A 178 22.14 -5.42 -13.68
CA GLY A 178 23.46 -6.04 -13.55
C GLY A 178 24.44 -5.14 -12.78
N GLU A 179 25.35 -5.74 -12.00
CA GLU A 179 26.26 -5.02 -11.08
C GLU A 179 27.24 -4.08 -11.80
N ASP A 180 27.58 -4.37 -13.05
CA ASP A 180 28.46 -3.54 -13.88
C ASP A 180 27.77 -2.28 -14.43
N HIS A 181 26.44 -2.21 -14.31
CA HIS A 181 25.59 -1.13 -14.81
C HIS A 181 25.74 -0.85 -16.31
N LEU A 182 26.28 -1.78 -17.10
CA LEU A 182 26.61 -1.54 -18.52
C LEU A 182 25.38 -1.24 -19.37
N MET A 183 24.21 -1.79 -19.02
CA MET A 183 22.96 -1.52 -19.75
C MET A 183 22.54 -0.04 -19.69
N LEU A 184 23.01 0.72 -18.68
CA LEU A 184 22.72 2.16 -18.57
C LEU A 184 23.63 3.03 -19.43
N ALA A 185 24.63 2.47 -20.13
CA ALA A 185 25.61 3.25 -20.90
C ALA A 185 24.96 4.24 -21.89
N PRO A 186 23.93 3.87 -22.68
CA PRO A 186 23.27 4.83 -23.57
C PRO A 186 22.62 6.02 -22.83
N LEU A 187 21.95 5.76 -21.70
CA LEU A 187 21.34 6.81 -20.87
C LEU A 187 22.41 7.69 -20.21
N ARG A 188 23.51 7.10 -19.73
CA ARG A 188 24.63 7.86 -19.15
C ARG A 188 25.32 8.74 -20.18
N GLN A 189 25.51 8.25 -21.40
CA GLN A 189 26.04 9.05 -22.49
C GLN A 189 25.11 10.22 -22.83
N LEU A 190 23.80 9.97 -22.90
CA LEU A 190 22.82 11.04 -23.10
C LEU A 190 22.89 12.08 -21.97
N ALA A 191 22.91 11.63 -20.71
CA ALA A 191 23.01 12.49 -19.53
C ALA A 191 24.22 13.43 -19.58
N ASN A 192 25.38 12.95 -20.06
CA ASN A 192 26.58 13.78 -20.23
C ASN A 192 26.40 14.89 -21.28
N VAL A 193 25.51 14.70 -22.25
CA VAL A 193 25.24 15.70 -23.30
C VAL A 193 24.17 16.70 -22.86
N VAL A 194 23.10 16.22 -22.22
CA VAL A 194 21.94 17.07 -21.88
C VAL A 194 22.04 17.73 -20.50
N GLY A 195 22.88 17.20 -19.61
CA GLY A 195 23.05 17.70 -18.24
C GLY A 195 21.88 17.43 -17.29
N ASP A 196 22.13 17.65 -16.00
CA ASP A 196 21.14 17.55 -14.91
C ASP A 196 20.35 16.24 -14.88
N VAL A 197 21.03 15.11 -15.12
CA VAL A 197 20.50 13.76 -14.95
C VAL A 197 21.44 12.98 -14.04
N SER A 198 20.91 12.40 -12.97
CA SER A 198 21.64 11.62 -11.97
C SER A 198 21.12 10.19 -11.90
N PHE A 199 21.96 9.24 -11.50
CA PHE A 199 21.66 7.80 -11.51
C PHE A 199 21.82 7.22 -10.10
N HIS A 200 20.78 6.55 -9.61
CA HIS A 200 20.69 6.07 -8.22
C HIS A 200 20.41 4.56 -8.17
N PRO A 201 21.36 3.74 -7.69
CA PRO A 201 21.16 2.31 -7.54
C PRO A 201 20.28 1.98 -6.33
N MET A 202 19.38 1.01 -6.50
CA MET A 202 18.59 0.40 -5.43
C MET A 202 19.14 -0.98 -5.11
N TYR A 203 19.47 -1.20 -3.83
CA TYR A 203 20.01 -2.45 -3.31
C TYR A 203 19.00 -3.27 -2.51
N ASN A 204 17.89 -2.66 -2.06
CA ASN A 204 16.84 -3.36 -1.34
C ASN A 204 16.18 -4.37 -2.29
N SER A 205 16.36 -5.66 -1.99
CA SER A 205 15.90 -6.78 -2.84
C SER A 205 14.39 -6.80 -3.10
N ARG A 206 13.60 -6.10 -2.28
CA ARG A 206 12.14 -5.96 -2.40
C ARG A 206 11.70 -4.72 -3.17
N ALA A 207 12.60 -3.77 -3.44
CA ALA A 207 12.31 -2.55 -4.20
C ALA A 207 12.24 -2.83 -5.72
N LYS A 208 11.33 -3.72 -6.12
CA LYS A 208 11.13 -4.19 -7.49
C LYS A 208 9.68 -3.99 -7.94
N GLY A 209 9.45 -4.02 -9.25
CA GLY A 209 8.11 -3.82 -9.82
C GLY A 209 7.50 -2.51 -9.34
N PHE A 210 6.22 -2.53 -8.95
CA PHE A 210 5.50 -1.35 -8.47
C PHE A 210 6.11 -0.68 -7.23
N ILE A 211 6.75 -1.44 -6.34
CA ILE A 211 7.31 -0.92 -5.09
C ILE A 211 8.59 -0.10 -5.33
N SER A 212 9.27 -0.30 -6.46
CA SER A 212 10.45 0.49 -6.83
C SER A 212 10.17 1.99 -6.91
N LYS A 213 8.95 2.37 -7.32
CA LYS A 213 8.47 3.77 -7.40
C LYS A 213 8.43 4.41 -6.02
N VAL A 214 7.81 3.71 -5.07
CA VAL A 214 7.71 4.11 -3.66
C VAL A 214 9.12 4.31 -3.09
N TYR A 215 10.03 3.36 -3.34
CA TYR A 215 11.42 3.48 -2.89
C TYR A 215 12.12 4.71 -3.45
N ALA A 216 11.99 4.95 -4.77
CA ALA A 216 12.64 6.08 -5.44
C ALA A 216 12.10 7.43 -4.95
N ILE A 217 10.79 7.59 -4.82
CA ILE A 217 10.16 8.81 -4.28
C ILE A 217 10.58 9.02 -2.83
N TYR A 218 10.54 7.97 -2.00
CA TYR A 218 10.89 8.05 -0.60
C TYR A 218 12.36 8.47 -0.37
N ASN A 219 13.28 8.01 -1.22
CA ASN A 219 14.73 8.25 -1.09
C ASN A 219 15.28 9.38 -1.99
N SER A 220 14.43 10.09 -2.74
CA SER A 220 14.85 11.14 -3.67
C SER A 220 15.66 12.26 -2.99
N TYR A 221 16.53 12.95 -3.73
CA TYR A 221 17.23 14.16 -3.26
C TYR A 221 16.48 15.46 -3.60
N PHE A 222 15.26 15.37 -4.13
CA PHE A 222 14.39 16.51 -4.40
C PHE A 222 13.41 16.75 -3.26
N ASN A 223 13.15 18.00 -2.90
CA ASN A 223 12.11 18.34 -1.93
C ASN A 223 10.72 18.13 -2.55
N ARG A 224 10.56 18.48 -3.83
CA ARG A 224 9.30 18.36 -4.56
C ARG A 224 9.54 17.51 -5.81
N VAL A 225 8.81 16.41 -5.91
CA VAL A 225 9.01 15.37 -6.91
C VAL A 225 7.85 15.34 -7.86
N LEU A 226 8.14 15.43 -9.16
CA LEU A 226 7.29 14.87 -10.20
C LEU A 226 7.78 13.46 -10.49
N PHE A 227 7.07 12.44 -10.01
CA PHE A 227 7.34 11.08 -10.45
C PHE A 227 6.73 10.90 -11.84
N LEU A 228 7.50 10.28 -12.73
CA LEU A 228 7.11 10.02 -14.10
C LEU A 228 7.61 8.62 -14.48
N ASP A 229 6.68 7.74 -14.83
CA ASP A 229 7.03 6.43 -15.37
C ASP A 229 7.90 6.60 -16.64
N ALA A 230 8.81 5.66 -16.86
CA ALA A 230 9.80 5.80 -17.92
C ALA A 230 9.22 5.77 -19.35
N ASP A 231 8.00 5.29 -19.50
CA ASP A 231 7.18 5.27 -20.70
C ASP A 231 6.11 6.38 -20.76
N ASN A 232 6.07 7.29 -19.78
CA ASN A 232 5.22 8.48 -19.83
C ASN A 232 5.98 9.66 -20.46
N VAL A 233 5.57 10.07 -21.66
CA VAL A 233 6.21 11.17 -22.41
C VAL A 233 5.39 12.46 -22.29
N PRO A 234 5.90 13.54 -21.68
CA PRO A 234 5.19 14.81 -21.60
C PRO A 234 5.04 15.47 -22.97
N VAL A 235 3.91 16.14 -23.19
CA VAL A 235 3.61 16.90 -24.42
C VAL A 235 3.82 18.41 -24.27
N ARG A 236 4.17 18.86 -23.05
CA ARG A 236 4.52 20.23 -22.68
C ARG A 236 5.55 20.17 -21.55
N ASP A 237 6.40 21.19 -21.41
CA ASP A 237 7.29 21.32 -20.25
C ASP A 237 6.48 21.17 -18.95
N PRO A 238 6.77 20.16 -18.10
CA PRO A 238 6.00 19.89 -16.89
C PRO A 238 6.35 20.82 -15.72
N SER A 239 7.33 21.72 -15.86
CA SER A 239 7.76 22.63 -14.78
C SER A 239 6.62 23.45 -14.16
N PHE A 240 5.63 23.85 -14.97
CA PHE A 240 4.47 24.60 -14.50
C PHE A 240 3.65 23.86 -13.43
N LEU A 241 3.74 22.52 -13.34
CA LEU A 241 2.98 21.71 -12.39
C LEU A 241 3.28 22.12 -10.94
N PHE A 242 4.55 22.43 -10.63
CA PHE A 242 4.98 22.91 -9.31
C PHE A 242 4.43 24.29 -8.94
N ASP A 243 3.87 25.01 -9.90
CA ASP A 243 3.30 26.34 -9.72
C ASP A 243 1.77 26.39 -9.74
N THR A 244 1.12 25.26 -10.02
CA THR A 244 -0.35 25.15 -10.02
C THR A 244 -0.95 25.48 -8.65
N SER A 245 -2.17 26.01 -8.65
CA SER A 245 -2.91 26.31 -7.42
C SER A 245 -3.10 25.07 -6.56
N GLU A 246 -3.41 23.95 -7.19
CA GLU A 246 -3.69 22.65 -6.61
C GLU A 246 -2.46 22.12 -5.86
N PHE A 247 -1.28 22.20 -6.48
CA PHE A 247 -0.05 21.77 -5.82
C PHE A 247 0.37 22.74 -4.71
N LYS A 248 0.23 24.06 -4.91
CA LYS A 248 0.54 25.03 -3.86
C LYS A 248 -0.37 24.86 -2.64
N SER A 249 -1.67 24.62 -2.84
CA SER A 249 -2.62 24.42 -1.74
C SER A 249 -2.40 23.08 -1.04
N ASN A 250 -2.28 21.98 -1.79
CA ASN A 250 -2.34 20.63 -1.21
C ASN A 250 -0.96 20.02 -0.97
N GLY A 251 0.08 20.45 -1.68
CA GLY A 251 1.40 19.83 -1.66
C GLY A 251 1.47 18.47 -2.36
N ALA A 252 0.37 17.98 -2.92
CA ALA A 252 0.33 16.76 -3.71
C ALA A 252 -0.75 16.86 -4.80
N VAL A 253 -0.49 16.27 -5.96
CA VAL A 253 -1.42 16.15 -7.09
C VAL A 253 -1.35 14.73 -7.64
N PHE A 254 -2.51 14.10 -7.71
CA PHE A 254 -2.70 12.76 -8.25
C PHE A 254 -3.68 12.81 -9.43
N TRP A 255 -3.52 11.88 -10.37
CA TRP A 255 -4.39 11.81 -11.55
C TRP A 255 -5.46 10.74 -11.35
N PRO A 256 -6.73 11.04 -11.69
CA PRO A 256 -7.79 10.05 -11.64
C PRO A 256 -7.54 8.95 -12.66
N ASP A 257 -7.78 7.72 -12.25
CA ASP A 257 -7.76 6.52 -13.08
C ASP A 257 -9.16 6.32 -13.71
N PHE A 258 -9.25 5.46 -14.72
CA PHE A 258 -10.53 5.09 -15.34
C PHE A 258 -11.41 4.22 -14.42
N TRP A 259 -10.82 3.61 -13.39
CA TRP A 259 -11.51 2.68 -12.51
C TRP A 259 -12.29 3.37 -11.39
N HIS A 260 -13.42 2.77 -11.04
CA HIS A 260 -14.28 3.19 -9.94
C HIS A 260 -14.56 1.99 -9.05
N PRO A 261 -14.67 2.13 -7.72
CA PRO A 261 -14.94 1.03 -6.78
C PRO A 261 -16.14 0.13 -7.16
N ARG A 262 -17.15 0.70 -7.83
CA ARG A 262 -18.34 -0.02 -8.33
C ARG A 262 -18.06 -0.93 -9.54
N ARG A 263 -16.91 -0.77 -10.19
CA ARG A 263 -16.47 -1.48 -11.40
C ARG A 263 -14.95 -1.68 -11.39
N THR A 264 -14.40 -2.11 -10.25
CA THR A 264 -12.96 -2.38 -10.09
C THR A 264 -12.65 -3.86 -10.19
N LEU A 265 -11.48 -4.20 -10.74
CA LEU A 265 -10.95 -5.57 -10.77
C LEU A 265 -10.02 -5.84 -9.57
N PHE A 266 -9.77 -4.84 -8.73
CA PHE A 266 -8.71 -4.81 -7.72
C PHE A 266 -9.21 -5.04 -6.29
N ASN A 267 -10.44 -5.54 -6.15
CA ASN A 267 -11.06 -5.83 -4.84
C ASN A 267 -11.15 -4.57 -3.93
N LEU A 268 -11.24 -3.38 -4.55
CA LEU A 268 -11.36 -2.07 -3.91
C LEU A 268 -12.82 -1.56 -3.88
N HIS A 269 -13.72 -2.37 -3.34
CA HIS A 269 -15.14 -2.02 -3.16
C HIS A 269 -15.51 -1.98 -1.68
N ALA A 270 -16.71 -1.48 -1.36
CA ALA A 270 -17.18 -1.25 0.01
C ALA A 270 -17.13 -2.47 0.95
N GLN A 271 -17.12 -3.68 0.40
CA GLN A 271 -17.10 -4.93 1.16
C GLN A 271 -15.69 -5.53 1.27
N SER A 272 -14.65 -4.91 0.72
CA SER A 272 -13.28 -5.40 0.79
C SER A 272 -12.81 -5.59 2.23
N MET A 273 -11.95 -6.59 2.48
CA MET A 273 -11.30 -6.75 3.78
C MET A 273 -10.32 -5.61 4.10
N LEU A 274 -9.92 -4.84 3.08
CA LEU A 274 -9.04 -3.69 3.21
C LEU A 274 -9.47 -2.70 4.30
N TRP A 275 -10.77 -2.39 4.36
CA TRP A 275 -11.29 -1.36 5.27
C TRP A 275 -11.20 -1.78 6.73
N GLU A 276 -11.29 -3.09 7.01
CA GLU A 276 -11.03 -3.58 8.36
C GLU A 276 -9.53 -3.67 8.65
N LEU A 277 -8.71 -4.01 7.65
CA LEU A 277 -7.26 -4.07 7.78
C LEU A 277 -6.66 -2.72 8.18
N LEU A 278 -7.17 -1.62 7.61
CA LEU A 278 -6.67 -0.27 7.88
C LEU A 278 -7.50 0.51 8.91
N ASP A 279 -8.61 -0.08 9.39
CA ASP A 279 -9.59 0.63 10.23
C ASP A 279 -10.09 1.96 9.65
N THR A 280 -10.20 2.02 8.33
CA THR A 280 -10.66 3.20 7.59
C THR A 280 -12.04 2.98 6.98
N PRO A 281 -12.91 4.00 6.96
CA PRO A 281 -14.18 3.89 6.27
C PRO A 281 -13.98 3.81 4.75
N PHE A 282 -14.83 3.05 4.06
CA PHE A 282 -14.86 3.05 2.61
C PHE A 282 -15.23 4.45 2.07
N ILE A 283 -14.47 4.91 1.07
CA ILE A 283 -14.72 6.17 0.36
C ILE A 283 -14.99 5.86 -1.13
N ASP A 284 -16.19 6.23 -1.60
CA ASP A 284 -16.64 6.03 -2.99
C ASP A 284 -16.12 7.15 -3.90
N ILE A 285 -14.82 7.09 -4.21
CA ILE A 285 -14.15 8.00 -5.15
C ILE A 285 -13.44 7.19 -6.24
N VAL A 286 -13.24 7.83 -7.40
CA VAL A 286 -12.43 7.30 -8.51
C VAL A 286 -11.06 6.85 -8.00
N GLU A 287 -10.55 5.77 -8.59
CA GLU A 287 -9.18 5.33 -8.32
C GLU A 287 -8.18 6.35 -8.88
N GLN A 288 -6.92 6.22 -8.47
CA GLN A 288 -5.85 7.08 -8.98
C GLN A 288 -4.82 6.26 -9.75
N GLU A 289 -4.20 6.91 -10.71
CA GLU A 289 -3.04 6.42 -11.45
C GLU A 289 -1.75 6.89 -10.74
N SER A 290 -0.70 6.07 -10.79
CA SER A 290 0.62 6.42 -10.24
C SER A 290 1.74 6.49 -11.27
N GLY A 291 1.46 6.28 -12.56
CA GLY A 291 2.41 6.56 -13.64
C GLY A 291 2.85 8.02 -13.72
N GLN A 292 2.09 8.93 -13.11
CA GLN A 292 2.55 10.27 -12.77
C GLN A 292 1.91 10.75 -11.47
N LEU A 293 2.72 11.34 -10.60
CA LEU A 293 2.26 12.03 -9.39
C LEU A 293 3.20 13.17 -9.04
N LEU A 294 2.67 14.18 -8.37
CA LEU A 294 3.42 15.33 -7.90
C LEU A 294 3.32 15.37 -6.38
N VAL A 295 4.45 15.42 -5.67
CA VAL A 295 4.47 15.41 -4.20
C VAL A 295 5.55 16.31 -3.63
N ASP A 296 5.17 17.13 -2.65
CA ASP A 296 6.07 17.85 -1.76
C ASP A 296 6.42 16.93 -0.58
N ARG A 297 7.62 16.35 -0.65
CA ARG A 297 8.13 15.40 0.34
C ARG A 297 8.36 16.03 1.70
N THR A 298 8.51 17.36 1.77
CA THR A 298 8.70 18.08 3.04
C THR A 298 7.39 18.30 3.77
N ARG A 299 6.29 18.49 3.03
CA ARG A 299 4.94 18.65 3.59
C ARG A 299 4.26 17.31 3.89
N HIS A 300 4.63 16.25 3.16
CA HIS A 300 4.00 14.94 3.21
C HIS A 300 4.95 13.84 3.71
N ALA A 301 5.87 14.18 4.62
CA ALA A 301 6.81 13.21 5.18
C ALA A 301 6.08 12.05 5.89
N ALA A 302 5.07 12.35 6.71
CA ALA A 302 4.31 11.33 7.43
C ALA A 302 3.47 10.40 6.53
N PRO A 303 2.67 10.91 5.56
CA PRO A 303 2.03 10.05 4.57
C PRO A 303 3.03 9.22 3.75
N LEU A 304 4.17 9.77 3.33
CA LEU A 304 5.17 9.01 2.58
C LEU A 304 5.86 7.93 3.40
N GLU A 305 6.03 8.12 4.71
CA GLU A 305 6.42 7.06 5.64
C GLU A 305 5.39 5.93 5.67
N LEU A 306 4.10 6.28 5.69
CA LEU A 306 3.01 5.31 5.67
C LEU A 306 2.94 4.54 4.34
N VAL A 307 3.12 5.20 3.18
CA VAL A 307 3.25 4.52 1.88
C VAL A 307 4.44 3.55 1.89
N TYR A 308 5.57 3.96 2.46
CA TYR A 308 6.75 3.11 2.58
C TYR A 308 6.49 1.90 3.49
N PHE A 309 5.82 2.09 4.63
CA PHE A 309 5.35 1.01 5.50
C PHE A 309 4.45 0.02 4.74
N TYR A 310 3.44 0.51 4.04
CA TYR A 310 2.55 -0.34 3.24
C TYR A 310 3.29 -1.17 2.20
N ALA A 311 4.31 -0.59 1.57
CA ALA A 311 5.10 -1.25 0.54
C ALA A 311 6.09 -2.30 1.10
N PHE A 312 6.66 -2.05 2.29
CA PHE A 312 7.81 -2.83 2.80
C PHE A 312 7.56 -3.58 4.13
N HIS A 313 6.43 -3.40 4.80
CA HIS A 313 6.12 -4.14 6.02
C HIS A 313 5.83 -5.62 5.74
N GLU A 314 6.24 -6.49 6.68
CA GLU A 314 5.93 -7.91 6.66
C GLU A 314 5.23 -8.32 7.97
N PRO A 315 4.18 -9.15 7.91
CA PRO A 315 3.61 -9.74 6.69
C PRO A 315 2.86 -8.70 5.82
N ASN A 316 3.05 -8.79 4.50
CA ASN A 316 2.34 -7.91 3.57
C ASN A 316 0.90 -8.40 3.31
N PHE A 317 -0.06 -7.91 4.11
CA PHE A 317 -1.47 -8.30 3.99
C PHE A 317 -2.13 -7.85 2.68
N PHE A 318 -1.67 -6.76 2.08
CA PHE A 318 -2.17 -6.31 0.78
C PHE A 318 -1.96 -7.37 -0.32
N ASN A 319 -0.74 -7.91 -0.41
CA ASN A 319 -0.40 -8.97 -1.35
C ASN A 319 -1.04 -10.30 -0.96
N LYS A 320 -1.03 -10.66 0.33
CA LYS A 320 -1.62 -11.90 0.83
C LYS A 320 -3.13 -11.99 0.56
N LEU A 321 -3.83 -10.86 0.69
CA LEU A 321 -5.28 -10.79 0.54
C LEU A 321 -5.71 -10.31 -0.87
N ASP A 322 -4.79 -9.83 -1.71
CA ASP A 322 -5.09 -9.30 -3.05
C ASP A 322 -6.23 -8.27 -3.00
N VAL A 323 -6.04 -7.28 -2.13
CA VAL A 323 -7.03 -6.23 -1.79
C VAL A 323 -6.71 -4.85 -2.36
N ILE A 324 -5.60 -4.74 -3.09
CA ILE A 324 -5.14 -3.53 -3.80
C ILE A 324 -4.44 -3.94 -5.11
N TYR A 325 -4.10 -2.96 -5.94
CA TYR A 325 -3.31 -3.15 -7.15
C TYR A 325 -2.08 -2.24 -7.19
N GLY A 326 -0.97 -2.77 -6.67
CA GLY A 326 0.33 -2.10 -6.74
C GLY A 326 0.39 -0.82 -5.91
N ASP A 327 1.32 0.05 -6.27
CA ASP A 327 1.63 1.30 -5.57
C ASP A 327 0.57 2.38 -5.74
N LYS A 328 -0.22 2.34 -6.83
CA LYS A 328 -1.24 3.36 -7.10
C LYS A 328 -2.23 3.51 -5.96
N ASP A 329 -2.62 2.39 -5.37
CA ASP A 329 -3.53 2.36 -4.25
C ASP A 329 -2.84 2.68 -2.92
N LEU A 330 -1.54 2.36 -2.78
CA LEU A 330 -0.78 2.69 -1.57
C LEU A 330 -0.73 4.19 -1.32
N PHE A 331 -0.47 4.98 -2.36
CA PHE A 331 -0.49 6.44 -2.26
C PHE A 331 -1.87 7.02 -1.93
N ARG A 332 -2.95 6.32 -2.30
CA ARG A 332 -4.33 6.74 -2.02
C ARG A 332 -4.73 6.43 -0.58
N LEU A 333 -4.19 5.34 -0.03
CA LEU A 333 -4.55 4.83 1.30
C LEU A 333 -3.78 5.52 2.44
N ALA A 334 -2.65 6.18 2.12
CA ALA A 334 -1.85 6.93 3.08
C ALA A 334 -2.28 8.40 3.18
#